data_AF-A0A7X1TM00-F1
#
_entry.id   AF-A0A7X1TM00-F1
#
_cell.length_a   1.000
_cell.length_b   1.000
_cell.length_c   1.000
_cell.angle_alpha   90.00
_cell.angle_beta   90.00
_cell.angle_gamma   90.00
#
_symmetry.space_group_name_H-M   'P 1'
#
loop_
_entity.id
_entity.type
_entity.pdbx_description
1 polymer ?
#
loop_
_entity_poly.entity_id
_entity_poly.type
_entity_poly.pdbx_seq_one_letter_code
_entity_poly.pdbx_strand_id
1 'polypeptide(L)'
;MGKTRTPYPAEFRAQMVELVKAGRTPQELAREFEPTAQTITNWVAQAERDAGVRHDGLTTAERQELTRLRRENRQLKMERDI
;
A
#
# COMPACT_ATOMS: atom_id res chain seq x y z
N MET A 1 16.25 -12.55 -10.40
CA MET A 1 15.04 -11.73 -10.11
C MET A 1 14.03 -12.64 -9.43
N GLY A 2 13.64 -12.34 -8.18
CA GLY A 2 12.60 -13.12 -7.49
C GLY A 2 11.28 -13.04 -8.24
N LYS A 3 10.50 -14.13 -8.25
CA LYS A 3 9.19 -14.18 -8.91
C LYS A 3 8.31 -13.05 -8.37
N THR A 4 8.08 -12.02 -9.17
CA THR A 4 7.15 -10.94 -8.85
C THR A 4 5.74 -11.52 -8.88
N ARG A 5 5.14 -11.73 -7.70
CA ARG A 5 3.73 -12.12 -7.61
C ARG A 5 2.87 -10.96 -8.09
N THR A 6 1.83 -11.26 -8.86
CA THR A 6 0.83 -10.27 -9.28
C THR A 6 0.27 -9.57 -8.04
N PRO A 7 0.26 -8.23 -7.98
CA PRO A 7 -0.34 -7.51 -6.88
C PRO A 7 -1.82 -7.88 -6.72
N TYR A 8 -2.30 -7.96 -5.48
CA TYR A 8 -3.72 -8.16 -5.22
C TYR A 8 -4.55 -7.01 -5.82
N PRO A 9 -5.74 -7.30 -6.38
CA PRO A 9 -6.67 -6.27 -6.83
C PRO A 9 -6.95 -5.23 -5.74
N ALA A 10 -7.18 -3.97 -6.14
CA ALA A 10 -7.44 -2.89 -5.19
C ALA A 10 -8.75 -3.13 -4.40
N GLU A 11 -9.79 -3.60 -5.09
CA GLU A 11 -11.09 -3.91 -4.49
C GLU A 11 -10.97 -5.02 -3.43
N PHE A 12 -10.21 -6.08 -3.73
CA PHE A 12 -9.98 -7.17 -2.78
C PHE A 12 -9.25 -6.68 -1.53
N ARG A 13 -8.24 -5.82 -1.68
CA ARG A 13 -7.55 -5.20 -0.55
C ARG A 13 -8.49 -4.34 0.29
N ALA A 14 -9.33 -3.53 -0.35
CA ALA A 14 -10.32 -2.71 0.33
C ALA A 14 -11.31 -3.56 1.11
N GLN A 15 -11.83 -4.65 0.53
CA GLN A 15 -12.72 -5.58 1.20
C GLN A 15 -12.09 -6.18 2.47
N MET A 16 -10.82 -6.59 2.41
CA MET A 16 -10.13 -7.15 3.59
C MET A 16 -9.96 -6.11 4.69
N VAL A 17 -9.69 -4.84 4.34
CA VAL A 17 -9.61 -3.74 5.31
C VAL A 17 -10.97 -3.48 5.96
N GLU A 18 -12.05 -3.46 5.18
CA GLU A 18 -13.40 -3.24 5.72
C GLU A 18 -13.85 -4.38 6.64
N LEU A 19 -13.49 -5.63 6.33
CA LEU A 19 -13.75 -6.75 7.25
C LEU A 19 -13.01 -6.60 8.58
N VAL A 20 -11.76 -6.12 8.57
CA VAL A 20 -11.02 -5.84 9.82
C VAL A 20 -11.67 -4.71 10.61
N LYS A 21 -12.08 -3.62 9.94
CA LYS A 21 -12.81 -2.52 10.60
C LYS A 21 -14.15 -2.97 11.19
N ALA A 22 -14.80 -3.96 10.58
CA ALA A 22 -16.03 -4.58 11.09
C ALA A 22 -15.80 -5.50 12.30
N GLY A 23 -14.55 -5.67 12.77
CA GLY A 23 -14.20 -6.41 13.98
C GLY A 23 -13.59 -7.80 13.74
N ARG A 24 -13.39 -8.21 12.47
CA ARG A 24 -12.66 -9.46 12.17
C ARG A 24 -11.17 -9.28 12.42
N THR A 25 -10.51 -10.36 12.85
CA THR A 25 -9.05 -10.32 13.01
C THR A 25 -8.33 -10.66 11.70
N PRO A 26 -7.13 -10.08 11.45
CA PRO A 26 -6.28 -10.47 10.32
C PRO A 26 -5.97 -11.98 10.30
N GLN A 27 -5.92 -12.64 11.45
CA GLN A 27 -5.64 -14.07 11.59
C GLN A 27 -6.80 -14.93 11.10
N GLU A 28 -8.04 -14.56 11.41
CA GLU A 28 -9.23 -15.24 10.88
C GLU A 28 -9.30 -15.08 9.36
N LEU A 29 -9.09 -13.85 8.86
CA LEU A 29 -9.08 -13.57 7.43
C LEU A 29 -7.98 -14.36 6.69
N ALA A 30 -6.80 -14.52 7.28
CA ALA A 30 -5.72 -15.30 6.68
C ALA A 30 -5.99 -16.81 6.63
N ARG A 31 -6.96 -17.32 7.40
CA ARG A 31 -7.40 -18.73 7.32
C ARG A 31 -8.43 -18.94 6.21
N GLU A 32 -9.24 -17.92 5.92
CA GLU A 32 -10.31 -17.97 4.92
C GLU A 32 -9.85 -17.52 3.52
N PHE A 33 -8.84 -16.66 3.45
CA PHE A 33 -8.36 -16.05 2.21
C PHE A 33 -6.86 -16.31 1.99
N GLU A 34 -6.39 -16.13 0.75
CA GLU A 34 -4.97 -16.34 0.39
C GLU A 34 -3.96 -15.42 1.13
N PRO A 35 -4.24 -14.11 1.38
CA PRO A 35 -3.25 -13.23 1.99
C PRO A 35 -2.91 -13.63 3.41
N THR A 36 -1.61 -13.54 3.74
CA THR A 36 -1.16 -13.73 5.12
C THR A 36 -1.72 -12.65 6.05
N ALA A 37 -1.84 -12.95 7.35
CA ALA A 37 -2.29 -11.99 8.35
C ALA A 37 -1.43 -10.72 8.35
N GLN A 38 -0.11 -10.85 8.17
CA GLN A 38 0.79 -9.69 8.08
C GLN A 38 0.48 -8.81 6.86
N THR A 39 0.17 -9.42 5.72
CA THR A 39 -0.23 -8.69 4.51
C THR A 39 -1.48 -7.85 4.78
N ILE A 40 -2.47 -8.44 5.44
CA ILE A 40 -3.74 -7.78 5.78
C ILE A 40 -3.49 -6.64 6.77
N THR A 41 -2.71 -6.87 7.83
CA THR A 41 -2.30 -5.84 8.80
C THR A 41 -1.62 -4.65 8.11
N ASN A 42 -0.76 -4.91 7.12
CA ASN A 42 -0.09 -3.84 6.38
C ASN A 42 -1.07 -3.01 5.55
N TRP A 43 -2.11 -3.64 4.97
CA TRP A 43 -3.16 -2.91 4.26
C TRP A 43 -4.00 -2.05 5.19
N VAL A 44 -4.35 -2.57 6.37
CA VAL A 44 -5.08 -1.80 7.38
C VAL A 44 -4.25 -0.60 7.83
N ALA A 45 -2.97 -0.80 8.16
CA ALA A 45 -2.08 0.30 8.55
C ALA A 45 -1.93 1.35 7.45
N GLN A 46 -1.90 0.95 6.18
CA GLN A 46 -1.88 1.91 5.07
C GLN A 46 -3.21 2.65 4.94
N ALA A 47 -4.34 1.96 5.07
CA ALA A 47 -5.66 2.59 5.03
C ALA A 47 -5.87 3.57 6.19
N GLU A 48 -5.34 3.27 7.38
CA GLU A 48 -5.35 4.18 8.54
C GLU A 48 -4.49 5.43 8.30
N ARG A 49 -3.34 5.29 7.63
CA ARG A 49 -2.54 6.47 7.20
C ARG A 49 -3.29 7.30 6.18
N ASP A 50 -3.86 6.65 5.18
CA ASP A 50 -4.62 7.32 4.12
C ASP A 50 -5.87 8.04 4.67
N ALA A 51 -6.45 7.53 5.76
CA ALA A 51 -7.54 8.17 6.50
C ALA A 51 -7.09 9.22 7.54
N GLY A 52 -5.79 9.43 7.73
CA GLY A 52 -5.25 10.39 8.71
C GLY A 52 -5.34 9.93 10.16
N VAL A 53 -5.62 8.65 10.42
CA VAL A 53 -5.64 8.06 11.77
C VAL A 53 -4.22 7.78 12.27
N ARG A 54 -3.29 7.48 11.35
CA ARG A 54 -1.88 7.22 11.64
C ARG A 54 -0.97 8.16 10.85
N HIS A 55 0.18 8.50 11.43
CA HIS A 55 1.17 9.40 10.84
C HIS A 55 2.60 8.82 10.82
N ASP A 56 2.73 7.51 11.06
CA ASP A 56 4.01 6.79 11.11
C ASP A 56 4.58 6.42 9.73
N GLY A 57 4.04 7.01 8.66
CA GLY A 57 4.49 6.79 7.30
C GLY A 57 3.70 7.61 6.28
N LEU A 58 4.13 7.55 5.02
CA LEU A 58 3.46 8.25 3.93
C LEU A 58 2.12 7.61 3.59
N THR A 59 1.15 8.46 3.28
CA THR A 59 -0.07 8.08 2.57
C THR A 59 0.26 7.55 1.18
N THR A 60 -0.70 6.86 0.58
CA THR A 60 -0.61 6.37 -0.79
C THR A 60 -0.44 7.53 -1.77
N ALA A 61 -1.15 8.65 -1.55
CA ALA A 61 -1.05 9.85 -2.38
C ALA A 61 0.33 10.50 -2.30
N GLU A 62 0.87 10.71 -1.10
CA GLU A 62 2.21 11.29 -0.92
C GLU A 62 3.30 10.40 -1.54
N ARG A 63 3.15 9.07 -1.44
CA ARG A 63 4.10 8.13 -2.05
C ARG A 63 4.07 8.18 -3.58
N GLN A 64 2.87 8.31 -4.17
CA GLN A 64 2.73 8.47 -5.63
C GLN A 64 3.38 9.77 -6.09
N GLU A 65 3.12 10.86 -5.36
CA GLU A 65 3.69 12.17 -5.68
C GLU A 65 5.21 12.18 -5.59
N LEU A 66 5.75 11.64 -4.50
CA LEU A 66 7.19 11.48 -4.32
C LEU A 66 7.83 10.67 -5.47
N THR A 67 7.13 9.65 -5.95
CA THR A 67 7.60 8.83 -7.07
C THR A 67 7.61 9.62 -8.38
N ARG A 68 6.55 10.41 -8.64
CA ARG A 68 6.45 11.29 -9.81
C ARG A 68 7.57 12.32 -9.81
N LEU A 69 7.73 13.05 -8.71
CA LEU A 69 8.75 14.08 -8.55
C LEU A 69 10.17 13.52 -8.68
N ARG A 70 10.44 12.32 -8.15
CA ARG A 70 11.75 11.67 -8.32
C ARG A 70 12.05 11.31 -9.77
N ARG A 71 11.05 10.93 -10.57
CA ARG A 71 11.20 10.65 -12.00
C ARG A 71 11.46 11.94 -12.77
N GLU A 72 10.67 12.98 -12.51
CA GLU A 72 10.83 14.30 -13.13
C GLU A 72 12.20 14.91 -12.80
N ASN A 73 12.61 14.89 -11.53
CA ASN A 73 13.92 15.41 -11.13
C ASN A 73 15.08 14.67 -11.81
N ARG A 74 14.94 13.35 -12.02
CA ARG A 74 15.93 12.57 -12.78
C ARG A 74 15.97 13.03 -14.24
N GLN A 75 14.82 13.27 -14.86
CA GLN A 75 14.75 13.78 -16.23
C GLN A 75 15.40 15.17 -16.36
N LEU A 76 15.02 16.11 -15.49
CA LEU A 76 15.57 17.47 -15.50
C LEU A 76 17.09 17.50 -15.30
N LYS A 77 17.64 16.61 -14.47
CA LYS A 77 19.09 16.49 -14.30
C LYS A 77 19.78 16.04 -15.58
N MET A 78 19.21 15.06 -16.29
CA MET A 78 19.76 14.62 -17.57
C MET A 78 19.70 15.72 -18.64
N GLU A 79 18.64 16.53 -18.65
CA GLU A 79 18.48 17.66 -19.59
C GLU A 79 19.44 18.82 -19.30
N ARG A 80 19.82 19.03 -18.04
CA ARG A 80 20.74 20.10 -17.62
C ARG A 80 22.23 19.72 -17.74
N ASP A 81 22.53 18.43 -17.83
CA ASP A 81 23.90 17.91 -17.96
C ASP A 81 24.33 17.77 -19.44
N ILE A 82 23.55 18.34 -20.37
CA ILE A 82 23.84 18.54 -21.81
C ILE A 82 24.10 20.02 -22.06
#